data_AF-A0A926WQS5-F1
#
_entry.id   AF-A0A926WQS5-F1
#
_cell.length_a   1.000
_cell.length_b   1.000
_cell.length_c   1.000
_cell.angle_alpha   90.00
_cell.angle_beta   90.00
_cell.angle_gamma   90.00
#
_symmetry.space_group_name_H-M   'P 1'
#
loop_
_entity.id
_entity.type
_entity.pdbx_description
1 polymer ?
#
loop_
_entity_poly.entity_id
_entity_poly.type
_entity_poly.pdbx_seq_one_letter_code
_entity_poly.pdbx_strand_id
1 'polypeptide(L)' 'MASGIYAVANIGRFQIFVGDASNIETAWPPLMAMLNSGTYPHGALQEEWNKQGEQRRFTFHTRKEIAGNQGIIGIEQLES' A
#
# COMPACT_ATOMS: atom_id res chain seq x y z
N MET A 1 7.48 -17.03 7.77
CA MET A 1 6.79 -16.64 9.03
C MET A 1 6.36 -15.20 8.86
N ALA A 2 5.13 -14.84 9.23
CA ALA A 2 4.71 -13.43 9.21
C ALA A 2 5.57 -12.64 10.20
N SER A 3 6.09 -11.49 9.78
CA SER A 3 6.94 -10.65 10.63
C SER A 3 6.12 -9.93 11.72
N GLY A 4 4.79 -9.87 11.53
CA GLY A 4 3.89 -9.05 12.36
C GLY A 4 4.00 -7.55 12.05
N ILE A 5 4.86 -7.19 11.11
CA ILE A 5 5.08 -5.85 10.59
C ILE A 5 4.54 -5.82 9.16
N TYR A 6 3.79 -4.78 8.84
CA TYR A 6 3.12 -4.61 7.57
C TYR A 6 3.62 -3.35 6.89
N ALA A 7 3.86 -3.47 5.59
CA ALA A 7 4.30 -2.38 4.74
C ALA A 7 3.10 -1.59 4.21
N VAL A 8 3.21 -0.27 4.32
CA VAL A 8 2.24 0.69 3.78
C VAL A 8 2.98 1.66 2.89
N ALA A 9 2.55 1.78 1.63
CA ALA A 9 3.09 2.74 0.67
C ALA A 9 2.36 4.08 0.79
N ASN A 10 3.09 5.16 1.05
CA ASN A 10 2.55 6.51 1.03
C ASN A 10 2.71 7.10 -0.37
N ILE A 11 1.58 7.46 -0.98
CA ILE A 11 1.47 8.01 -2.32
C ILE A 11 0.73 9.35 -2.17
N GLY A 12 1.52 10.42 -2.07
CA GLY A 12 1.00 11.72 -1.72
C GLY A 12 0.23 11.72 -0.40
N ARG A 13 -1.06 12.06 -0.49
CA ARG A 13 -1.98 12.09 0.66
C ARG A 13 -2.62 10.74 0.97
N PHE A 14 -2.37 9.71 0.17
CA PHE A 14 -2.95 8.40 0.36
C PHE A 14 -1.94 7.39 0.90
N GLN A 15 -2.47 6.40 1.59
CA GLN A 15 -1.70 5.29 2.13
C GLN A 15 -2.30 3.99 1.57
N ILE A 16 -1.46 3.11 1.02
CA ILE A 16 -1.89 1.80 0.48
C ILE A 16 -1.27 0.70 1.30
N PHE A 17 -2.07 -0.27 1.71
CA PHE A 17 -1.60 -1.52 2.26
C PHE A 17 -0.91 -2.37 1.19
N VAL A 18 0.34 -2.75 1.43
CA VAL A 18 1.13 -3.54 0.48
C VAL A 18 1.15 -5.01 0.87
N GLY A 19 1.32 -5.32 2.17
CA GLY A 19 1.45 -6.69 2.66
C GLY A 19 2.36 -6.80 3.89
N ASP A 20 2.71 -8.02 4.28
CA ASP A 20 3.73 -8.25 5.30
C ASP A 20 5.09 -7.69 4.84
N ALA A 21 5.79 -7.00 5.74
CA ALA A 21 7.09 -6.38 5.44
C ALA A 21 8.14 -7.41 5.00
N SER A 22 8.05 -8.66 5.47
CA SER A 22 8.92 -9.76 5.03
C SER A 22 8.72 -10.16 3.58
N ASN A 23 7.57 -9.83 2.98
CA ASN A 23 7.20 -10.15 1.61
C ASN A 23 7.01 -8.88 0.76
N ILE A 24 7.50 -7.72 1.22
CA ILE A 24 7.31 -6.46 0.49
C ILE A 24 7.92 -6.52 -0.91
N GLU A 25 9.08 -7.18 -1.07
CA GLU A 25 9.78 -7.31 -2.35
C GLU A 25 8.97 -8.11 -3.38
N THR A 26 8.07 -8.98 -2.94
CA THR A 26 7.23 -9.79 -3.82
C THR A 26 5.82 -9.21 -3.98
N ALA A 27 5.29 -8.57 -2.94
CA ALA A 27 3.96 -7.96 -2.94
C ALA A 27 3.92 -6.60 -3.63
N TRP A 28 4.99 -5.81 -3.54
CA TRP A 28 5.02 -4.47 -4.11
C TRP A 28 5.09 -4.42 -5.64
N PRO A 29 5.93 -5.21 -6.35
CA PRO A 29 6.02 -5.15 -7.81
C PRO A 29 4.69 -5.31 -8.55
N PRO A 30 3.79 -6.25 -8.21
CA PRO A 30 2.50 -6.36 -8.89
C PRO A 30 1.58 -5.15 -8.63
N LEU A 31 1.54 -4.63 -7.40
CA LEU A 31 0.80 -3.41 -7.08
C LEU A 31 1.33 -2.20 -7.88
N MET A 32 2.66 -2.09 -7.95
CA MET A 32 3.31 -1.04 -8.73
C MET A 32 3.01 -1.16 -10.23
N ALA A 33 2.99 -2.39 -10.77
CA ALA A 33 2.63 -2.63 -12.15
C ALA A 33 1.19 -2.17 -12.46
N MET A 34 0.24 -2.45 -11.56
CA MET A 34 -1.15 -1.98 -11.69
C MET A 34 -1.28 -0.46 -11.65
N LEU A 35 -0.51 0.19 -10.76
CA LEU A 35 -0.46 1.65 -10.68
C LEU A 35 0.17 2.25 -11.94
N ASN A 36 1.23 1.64 -12.47
CA ASN A 36 1.87 2.08 -13.71
C ASN A 36 0.98 1.87 -14.94
N SER A 37 0.15 0.82 -14.97
CA SER A 37 -0.80 0.57 -16.06
C SER A 37 -2.08 1.40 -15.96
N GLY A 38 -2.29 2.13 -14.86
CA GLY A 38 -3.51 2.92 -14.67
C GLY A 38 -4.73 2.09 -14.27
N THR A 39 -4.55 0.82 -13.88
CA THR A 39 -5.63 -0.14 -13.64
C THR A 39 -5.94 -0.33 -12.17
N TYR A 40 -5.39 0.49 -11.29
CA TYR A 40 -5.70 0.42 -9.86
C TYR A 40 -7.15 0.89 -9.60
N PRO A 41 -7.96 0.16 -8.82
CA PRO A 41 -9.39 0.44 -8.66
C PRO A 41 -9.72 1.79 -8.00
N HIS A 42 -8.76 2.39 -7.29
CA HIS A 42 -8.94 3.67 -6.59
C HIS A 42 -8.51 4.86 -7.46
N GLY A 43 -9.44 5.46 -8.20
CA GLY A 43 -9.17 6.52 -9.17
C GLY A 43 -8.42 7.74 -8.61
N ALA A 44 -8.82 8.25 -7.43
CA ALA A 44 -8.14 9.40 -6.82
C ALA A 44 -6.67 9.09 -6.42
N LEU A 45 -6.38 7.83 -6.13
CA LEU A 45 -5.02 7.39 -5.83
C LEU A 45 -4.22 7.19 -7.11
N GLN A 46 -4.86 6.67 -8.16
CA GLN A 46 -4.26 6.56 -9.48
C GLN A 46 -3.85 7.94 -10.02
N GLU A 47 -4.70 8.96 -9.84
CA GLU A 47 -4.36 10.33 -10.18
C GLU A 47 -3.18 10.87 -9.37
N GLU A 48 -3.12 10.57 -8.07
CA GLU A 48 -2.01 10.99 -7.20
C GLU A 48 -0.70 10.32 -7.61
N TRP A 49 -0.74 9.02 -7.93
CA TRP A 49 0.40 8.27 -8.49
C TRP A 49 0.91 8.91 -9.79
N ASN A 50 -0.01 9.23 -10.70
CA ASN A 50 0.32 9.87 -11.97
C ASN A 50 0.92 11.29 -11.78
N LYS A 51 0.57 12.00 -10.69
CA LYS A 51 1.06 13.35 -10.37
C LYS A 51 2.42 13.36 -9.68
N GLN A 52 2.63 12.47 -8.71
CA GLN A 52 3.85 12.48 -7.88
C GLN A 52 5.00 11.66 -8.48
N GLY A 53 4.73 10.88 -9.53
CA GLY A 53 5.72 10.01 -10.16
C GLY A 53 6.19 8.91 -9.20
N GLU A 54 7.44 8.48 -9.34
CA GLU A 54 8.01 7.38 -8.54
C GLU A 54 8.30 7.74 -7.07
N GLN A 55 8.00 8.96 -6.61
CA GLN A 55 8.23 9.36 -5.22
C GLN A 55 7.26 8.65 -4.27
N ARG A 56 7.75 7.56 -3.69
CA ARG A 56 7.00 6.73 -2.74
C ARG A 56 7.82 6.53 -1.48
N ARG A 57 7.15 6.61 -0.33
CA ARG A 57 7.75 6.34 0.98
C ARG A 57 7.02 5.18 1.63
N PHE A 58 7.76 4.15 1.98
CA PHE A 58 7.20 3.06 2.78
C PHE A 58 7.24 3.43 4.25
N THR A 59 6.14 3.13 4.93
CA THR A 59 6.05 3.14 6.39
C THR A 59 5.66 1.75 6.85
N PHE A 60 6.16 1.36 8.01
CA PHE A 60 5.98 0.04 8.57
C PHE A 60 5.16 0.13 9.84
N HIS A 61 4.13 -0.70 9.92
CA HIS A 61 3.12 -0.63 10.98
C HIS A 61 2.80 -2.05 11.47
N THR A 62 2.45 -2.18 12.73
CA THR A 62 1.94 -3.43 13.31
C THR A 62 0.49 -3.68 12.89
N ARG A 63 0.00 -4.92 13.07
CA ARG A 63 -1.41 -5.27 12.80
C ARG A 63 -2.41 -4.36 13.52
N LYS A 64 -2.10 -3.96 14.75
CA LYS A 64 -2.98 -3.11 15.57
C LYS A 64 -3.05 -1.68 15.02
N GLU A 65 -1.93 -1.14 14.55
CA GLU A 65 -1.84 0.21 14.01
C GLU A 65 -2.59 0.34 12.68
N ILE A 66 -2.45 -0.65 11.79
CA ILE A 66 -3.16 -0.64 10.50
C ILE A 66 -4.67 -0.89 10.67
N ALA A 67 -5.07 -1.78 11.59
CA ALA A 67 -6.49 -2.04 11.87
C ALA A 67 -7.21 -0.80 12.45
N GLY A 68 -6.48 0.03 13.20
CA GLY A 68 -7.00 1.30 13.71
C GLY A 68 -7.02 2.45 12.69
N ASN A 69 -6.39 2.29 11.53
CA ASN A 69 -6.23 3.35 10.53
C ASN A 69 -7.06 3.07 9.27
N GLN A 70 -8.33 3.48 9.30
CA GLN A 70 -9.26 3.39 8.17
C GLN A 70 -8.87 4.28 6.97
N GLY A 71 -7.85 5.12 7.10
CA GLY A 71 -7.31 5.92 6.00
C GLY A 71 -6.38 5.13 5.06
N ILE A 72 -5.97 3.92 5.45
CA ILE A 72 -5.15 3.05 4.61
C ILE A 72 -6.06 2.25 3.66
N ILE A 73 -5.83 2.42 2.37
CA ILE A 73 -6.57 1.71 1.30
C ILE A 73 -6.06 0.27 1.20
N GLY A 74 -6.97 -0.71 1.11
CA GLY A 74 -6.61 -2.12 0.90
C GLY A 74 -6.39 -2.92 2.19
N ILE A 75 -6.63 -2.34 3.38
CA ILE A 75 -6.47 -3.04 4.66
C ILE A 75 -7.50 -4.14 4.90
N GLU A 76 -8.63 -4.13 4.18
CA GLU A 76 -9.66 -5.17 4.24
C GLU A 76 -9.09 -6.57 3.93
N GLN A 77 -7.94 -6.65 3.25
CA GLN A 77 -7.22 -7.89 2.98
C GLN A 77 -6.64 -8.57 4.24
N LEU A 78 -6.59 -7.88 5.39
CA LEU A 78 -6.11 -8.42 6.68
C LEU A 78 -7.20 -9.09 7.54
N GLU A 79 -8.46 -8.87 7.19
CA GLU A 79 -9.62 -9.39 7.93
C GLU A 79 -10.21 -10.67 7.32
N SER A 80 -9.63 -11.16 6.21
CA SER A 80 -10.00 -12.42 5.55
C SER A 80 -9.16 -13.62 6.01
#